data_AF-A0A847JAI9-F1
#
_entry.id   AF-A0A847JAI9-F1
#
_cell.length_a   1.000
_cell.length_b   1.000
_cell.length_c   1.000
_cell.angle_alpha   90.00
_cell.angle_beta   90.00
_cell.angle_gamma   90.00
#
_symmetry.space_group_name_H-M   'P 1'
#
loop_
_entity.id
_entity.type
_entity.pdbx_description
1 polymer ?
#
loop_
_entity_poly.entity_id
_entity_poly.type
_entity_poly.pdbx_seq_one_letter_code
_entity_poly.pdbx_strand_id
1 'polypeptide(L)'
;MKLGRGRGGSVALTETTTAPDTTAPAPEAPSAPAKSRAPRAKAAKADKAKGGDLGFEAELFKAADKLRGNMEPSDYKHVVLGLIFLKHISDSFEAKHGELLADYPEGAEDRDEYAAENVFWVPPKARWSGLVASAKTPTIGKTIDEAME
;
A
#
# COMPACT_ATOMS: atom_id res chain seq x y z
N MET A 1 25.92 -22.56 77.74
CA MET A 1 27.22 -22.52 77.04
C MET A 1 27.00 -22.81 75.55
N LYS A 2 27.69 -22.08 74.66
CA LYS A 2 28.00 -22.42 73.24
C LYS A 2 26.85 -22.77 72.25
N LEU A 3 26.31 -21.71 71.63
CA LEU A 3 26.20 -21.47 70.17
C LEU A 3 26.15 -22.67 69.18
N GLY A 4 25.13 -22.72 68.28
CA GLY A 4 25.22 -23.56 67.06
C GLY A 4 23.97 -23.72 66.17
N ARG A 5 23.68 -22.73 65.30
CA ARG A 5 22.95 -22.75 63.99
C ARG A 5 22.13 -24.00 63.58
N GLY A 6 20.88 -23.92 63.07
CA GLY A 6 19.96 -22.77 62.85
C GLY A 6 19.01 -22.96 61.64
N ARG A 7 17.83 -22.29 61.67
CA ARG A 7 16.77 -22.15 60.61
C ARG A 7 16.05 -23.46 60.21
N GLY A 8 14.72 -23.58 60.06
CA GLY A 8 13.55 -22.68 60.00
C GLY A 8 12.57 -23.36 58.99
N GLY A 9 11.26 -23.58 59.19
CA GLY A 9 10.16 -22.65 59.53
C GLY A 9 9.74 -21.83 58.28
N SER A 10 8.48 -21.72 57.83
CA SER A 10 7.16 -22.17 58.33
C SER A 10 6.02 -22.07 57.27
N VAL A 11 4.80 -22.46 57.69
CA VAL A 11 3.47 -22.67 57.07
C VAL A 11 2.62 -21.49 56.46
N ALA A 12 1.68 -21.86 55.55
CA ALA A 12 0.21 -21.58 55.43
C ALA A 12 -0.52 -20.22 55.06
N LEU A 13 -1.47 -20.34 54.10
CA LEU A 13 -2.93 -19.93 54.02
C LEU A 13 -3.54 -18.48 53.99
N THR A 14 -4.65 -18.38 53.21
CA THR A 14 -5.87 -17.50 53.20
C THR A 14 -5.97 -16.04 52.66
N GLU A 15 -6.67 -15.91 51.51
CA GLU A 15 -7.73 -14.97 50.99
C GLU A 15 -7.92 -13.44 51.23
N THR A 16 -8.52 -12.82 50.18
CA THR A 16 -9.41 -11.61 50.05
C THR A 16 -8.90 -10.16 49.74
N THR A 17 -9.07 -9.80 48.44
CA THR A 17 -9.61 -8.56 47.80
C THR A 17 -8.93 -7.17 47.78
N THR A 18 -8.95 -6.59 46.56
CA THR A 18 -8.89 -5.17 46.13
C THR A 18 -7.51 -4.47 46.04
N ALA A 19 -7.24 -3.90 44.86
CA ALA A 19 -5.96 -3.29 44.41
C ALA A 19 -5.88 -1.77 44.70
N PRO A 20 -4.71 -1.09 44.54
CA PRO A 20 -4.19 -0.78 43.19
C PRO A 20 -2.65 -0.73 43.01
N ASP A 21 -2.24 -0.82 41.73
CA ASP A 21 -1.05 -0.23 41.06
C ASP A 21 0.41 -0.63 41.41
N THR A 22 1.25 -0.53 40.36
CA THR A 22 2.73 -0.43 40.33
C THR A 22 3.60 -1.68 40.69
N THR A 23 4.09 -2.30 39.60
CA THR A 23 5.44 -2.90 39.41
C THR A 23 5.80 -4.29 40.00
N ALA A 24 6.15 -5.18 39.07
CA ALA A 24 6.67 -6.56 39.25
C ALA A 24 8.15 -6.59 39.73
N PRO A 25 8.75 -7.74 40.15
CA PRO A 25 8.98 -8.91 39.25
C PRO A 25 8.84 -10.33 39.87
N ALA A 26 8.96 -11.34 38.99
CA ALA A 26 8.94 -12.80 39.21
C ALA A 26 10.37 -13.35 39.58
N PRO A 27 10.72 -14.67 39.53
CA PRO A 27 9.98 -15.92 39.23
C PRO A 27 10.13 -16.99 40.37
N GLU A 28 9.71 -18.27 40.30
CA GLU A 28 10.11 -19.39 39.40
C GLU A 28 9.19 -20.63 39.54
N ALA A 29 9.17 -21.54 38.54
CA ALA A 29 8.25 -22.70 38.41
C ALA A 29 8.96 -24.06 38.60
N PRO A 30 8.20 -25.17 38.80
CA PRO A 30 7.80 -26.13 37.72
C PRO A 30 6.34 -26.64 37.86
N SER A 31 5.70 -27.50 37.02
CA SER A 31 5.84 -27.97 35.62
C SER A 31 4.52 -28.72 35.22
N ALA A 32 4.49 -29.61 34.20
CA ALA A 32 3.30 -30.36 33.71
C ALA A 32 3.64 -31.84 33.31
N PRO A 33 2.73 -32.69 32.75
CA PRO A 33 2.13 -32.51 31.41
C PRO A 33 0.67 -32.99 31.14
N ALA A 34 0.15 -32.53 29.99
CA ALA A 34 -1.16 -32.73 29.33
C ALA A 34 -1.61 -34.22 29.15
N LYS A 35 -2.84 -34.59 28.73
CA LYS A 35 -3.72 -34.17 27.58
C LYS A 35 -5.22 -34.49 27.91
N SER A 36 -6.28 -34.33 27.09
CA SER A 36 -6.52 -33.94 25.67
C SER A 36 -7.99 -33.46 25.43
N ARG A 37 -8.35 -32.97 24.22
CA ARG A 37 -9.72 -32.94 23.62
C ARG A 37 -9.67 -32.53 22.14
N ALA A 38 -10.66 -32.95 21.34
CA ALA A 38 -10.68 -32.80 19.87
C ALA A 38 -10.94 -31.35 19.38
N PRO A 39 -10.46 -30.96 18.17
CA PRO A 39 -10.61 -29.61 17.63
C PRO A 39 -11.99 -29.37 16.98
N ARG A 40 -12.53 -28.16 17.17
CA ARG A 40 -13.70 -27.66 16.43
C ARG A 40 -13.35 -27.36 14.97
N ALA A 41 -14.19 -27.79 14.03
CA ALA A 41 -14.14 -27.30 12.66
C ALA A 41 -14.41 -25.78 12.63
N LYS A 42 -13.50 -25.02 12.03
CA LYS A 42 -13.65 -23.58 11.79
C LYS A 42 -14.07 -23.40 10.34
N ALA A 43 -15.16 -22.67 10.10
CA ALA A 43 -15.64 -22.40 8.76
C ALA A 43 -14.52 -21.79 7.90
N ALA A 44 -14.33 -22.34 6.69
CA ALA A 44 -13.40 -21.78 5.72
C ALA A 44 -13.83 -20.34 5.40
N LYS A 45 -12.95 -19.37 5.65
CA LYS A 45 -13.13 -18.05 5.04
C LYS A 45 -12.89 -18.25 3.55
N ALA A 46 -13.84 -17.82 2.73
CA ALA A 46 -13.63 -17.76 1.29
C ALA A 46 -12.41 -16.88 1.00
N ASP A 47 -11.44 -17.43 0.27
CA ASP A 47 -10.32 -16.68 -0.26
C ASP A 47 -10.85 -15.60 -1.21
N LYS A 48 -10.88 -14.36 -0.72
CA LYS A 48 -11.02 -13.19 -1.57
C LYS A 48 -9.84 -13.22 -2.54
N ALA A 49 -10.12 -13.48 -3.82
CA ALA A 49 -9.13 -13.43 -4.87
C ALA A 49 -8.36 -12.10 -4.80
N LYS A 50 -7.07 -12.18 -4.45
CA LYS A 50 -6.14 -11.05 -4.55
C LYS A 50 -5.91 -10.78 -6.03
N GLY A 51 -6.49 -9.70 -6.55
CA GLY A 51 -5.91 -9.03 -7.71
C GLY A 51 -4.66 -8.27 -7.26
N GLY A 52 -3.56 -8.38 -8.01
CA GLY A 52 -2.37 -7.53 -7.84
C GLY A 52 -1.48 -7.90 -6.65
N ASP A 53 -0.62 -8.90 -6.85
CA ASP A 53 0.71 -8.94 -6.24
C ASP A 53 1.68 -9.32 -7.38
N LEU A 54 1.89 -8.34 -8.28
CA LEU A 54 2.76 -8.44 -9.45
C LEU A 54 4.25 -8.50 -9.06
N GLY A 55 4.55 -8.36 -7.76
CA GLY A 55 5.86 -8.55 -7.16
C GLY A 55 6.74 -7.30 -7.13
N PHE A 56 6.28 -6.19 -7.71
CA PHE A 56 7.03 -4.93 -7.82
C PHE A 56 6.31 -3.72 -7.21
N GLU A 57 5.06 -3.87 -6.76
CA GLU A 57 4.28 -2.80 -6.12
C GLU A 57 4.99 -2.23 -4.89
N ALA A 58 5.62 -3.10 -4.09
CA ALA A 58 6.41 -2.70 -2.93
C ALA A 58 7.69 -1.92 -3.30
N GLU A 59 8.21 -2.10 -4.53
CA GLU A 59 9.36 -1.35 -5.03
C GLU A 59 8.92 0.00 -5.61
N LEU A 60 7.86 0.03 -6.43
CA LEU A 60 7.25 1.27 -6.91
C LEU A 60 6.80 2.17 -5.77
N PHE A 61 6.17 1.61 -4.74
CA PHE A 61 5.76 2.36 -3.55
C PHE A 61 6.98 2.96 -2.83
N LYS A 62 8.06 2.18 -2.63
CA LYS A 62 9.32 2.70 -2.04
C LYS A 62 10.00 3.75 -2.92
N ALA A 63 9.89 3.67 -4.24
CA ALA A 63 10.44 4.66 -5.16
C ALA A 63 9.65 5.98 -5.07
N ALA A 64 8.31 5.92 -5.09
CA ALA A 64 7.43 7.07 -4.89
C ALA A 64 7.66 7.72 -3.51
N ASP A 65 7.73 6.94 -2.44
CA ASP A 65 7.90 7.47 -1.08
C ASP A 65 9.24 8.21 -0.88
N LYS A 66 10.29 7.81 -1.62
CA LYS A 66 11.56 8.57 -1.69
C LYS A 66 11.43 9.87 -2.50
N LEU A 67 10.62 9.87 -3.56
CA LEU A 67 10.44 11.03 -4.45
C LEU A 67 9.53 12.11 -3.85
N ARG A 68 8.67 11.77 -2.89
CA ARG A 68 7.77 12.75 -2.23
C ARG A 68 8.51 13.83 -1.43
N GLY A 69 9.76 13.57 -1.02
CA GLY A 69 10.56 14.49 -0.21
C GLY A 69 9.84 14.90 1.08
N ASN A 70 9.70 16.22 1.29
CA ASN A 70 9.06 16.81 2.47
C ASN A 70 7.55 17.10 2.28
N MET A 71 6.91 16.55 1.25
CA MET A 71 5.47 16.73 1.00
C MET A 71 4.62 15.82 1.91
N GLU A 72 3.45 16.31 2.35
CA GLU A 72 2.49 15.49 3.08
C GLU A 72 1.89 14.42 2.14
N PRO A 73 1.65 13.17 2.61
CA PRO A 73 0.90 12.17 1.85
C PRO A 73 -0.46 12.66 1.31
N SER A 74 -1.13 13.57 2.01
CA SER A 74 -2.41 14.16 1.59
C SER A 74 -2.31 14.98 0.30
N ASP A 75 -1.19 15.66 0.05
CA ASP A 75 -0.96 16.42 -1.18
C ASP A 75 -0.32 15.54 -2.25
N TYR A 76 0.67 14.72 -1.85
CA TYR A 76 1.43 13.87 -2.76
C TYR A 76 0.55 12.89 -3.54
N LYS A 77 -0.57 12.42 -2.93
CA LYS A 77 -1.54 11.55 -3.60
C LYS A 77 -2.12 12.16 -4.87
N HIS A 78 -2.34 13.49 -4.91
CA HIS A 78 -2.92 14.16 -6.07
C HIS A 78 -1.95 14.17 -7.25
N VAL A 79 -0.67 14.45 -6.99
CA VAL A 79 0.39 14.43 -8.00
C VAL A 79 0.59 13.02 -8.56
N VAL A 80 0.72 12.01 -7.70
CA VAL A 80 0.99 10.63 -8.14
C VAL A 80 -0.21 10.03 -8.88
N LEU A 81 -1.42 10.18 -8.35
CA LEU A 81 -2.62 9.64 -9.01
C LEU A 81 -2.91 10.36 -10.33
N GLY A 82 -2.69 11.68 -10.39
CA GLY A 82 -2.79 12.46 -11.63
C GLY A 82 -1.81 11.96 -12.71
N LEU A 83 -0.54 11.74 -12.34
CA LEU A 83 0.47 11.20 -13.27
C LEU A 83 0.16 9.77 -13.75
N ILE A 84 -0.33 8.89 -12.87
CA ILE A 84 -0.74 7.53 -13.25
C ILE A 84 -1.96 7.57 -14.19
N PHE A 85 -2.94 8.43 -13.91
CA PHE A 85 -4.11 8.62 -14.77
C PHE A 85 -3.71 9.16 -16.14
N LEU A 86 -2.87 10.21 -16.19
CA LEU A 86 -2.37 10.82 -17.42
C LEU A 86 -1.57 9.84 -18.29
N LYS A 87 -0.76 8.96 -17.66
CA LYS A 87 -0.11 7.84 -18.35
C LYS A 87 -1.12 6.86 -18.94
N HIS A 88 -2.12 6.46 -18.16
CA HIS A 88 -3.11 5.47 -18.57
C HIS A 88 -3.98 5.94 -19.75
N ILE A 89 -4.45 7.20 -19.74
CA ILE A 89 -5.19 7.76 -20.87
C ILE A 89 -4.31 7.94 -22.10
N SER A 90 -3.04 8.33 -21.92
CA SER A 90 -2.07 8.42 -23.03
C SER A 90 -1.81 7.06 -23.68
N ASP A 91 -1.66 5.99 -22.89
CA ASP A 91 -1.43 4.64 -23.41
C ASP A 91 -2.65 4.11 -24.18
N SER A 92 -3.84 4.34 -23.64
CA SER A 92 -5.11 3.96 -24.28
C SER A 92 -5.31 4.72 -25.59
N PHE A 93 -4.97 6.01 -25.61
CA PHE A 93 -4.99 6.85 -26.80
C PHE A 93 -3.94 6.42 -27.83
N GLU A 94 -2.68 6.21 -27.44
CA GLU A 94 -1.60 5.79 -28.36
C GLU A 94 -1.88 4.41 -28.97
N ALA A 95 -2.48 3.48 -28.21
CA ALA A 95 -2.97 2.21 -28.74
C ALA A 95 -4.04 2.43 -29.83
N LYS A 96 -5.10 3.19 -29.52
CA LYS A 96 -6.21 3.39 -30.47
C LYS A 96 -5.81 4.21 -31.70
N HIS A 97 -4.99 5.24 -31.50
CA HIS A 97 -4.41 6.04 -32.57
C HIS A 97 -3.50 5.17 -33.47
N GLY A 98 -2.80 4.18 -32.92
CA GLY A 98 -2.01 3.23 -33.70
C GLY A 98 -2.85 2.35 -34.62
N GLU A 99 -4.00 1.86 -34.14
CA GLU A 99 -4.99 1.13 -34.95
C GLU A 99 -5.60 2.01 -36.05
N LEU A 100 -6.11 3.18 -35.68
CA LEU A 100 -6.70 4.14 -36.63
C LEU A 100 -5.69 4.56 -37.70
N LEU A 101 -4.43 4.81 -37.37
CA LEU A 101 -3.40 5.17 -38.36
C LEU A 101 -3.13 4.04 -39.38
N ALA A 102 -3.37 2.78 -39.01
CA ALA A 102 -3.19 1.63 -39.90
C ALA A 102 -4.42 1.36 -40.79
N ASP A 103 -5.62 1.40 -40.20
CA ASP A 103 -6.86 0.99 -40.88
C ASP A 103 -7.64 2.17 -41.51
N TYR A 104 -7.64 3.34 -40.85
CA TYR A 104 -8.37 4.54 -41.30
C TYR A 104 -7.64 5.85 -40.90
N PRO A 105 -6.52 6.19 -41.57
CA PRO A 105 -5.66 7.30 -41.15
C PRO A 105 -6.31 8.68 -41.21
N GLU A 106 -7.40 8.85 -41.97
CA GLU A 106 -8.17 10.09 -42.00
C GLU A 106 -9.01 10.31 -40.73
N GLY A 107 -9.41 9.22 -40.04
CA GLY A 107 -10.09 9.27 -38.74
C GLY A 107 -9.13 9.29 -37.53
N ALA A 108 -7.83 9.16 -37.73
CA ALA A 108 -6.86 9.11 -36.62
C ALA A 108 -6.79 10.42 -35.79
N GLU A 109 -7.18 11.56 -36.37
CA GLU A 109 -7.32 12.84 -35.66
C GLU A 109 -8.80 13.29 -35.49
N ASP A 110 -9.76 12.40 -35.77
CA ASP A 110 -11.18 12.61 -35.39
C ASP A 110 -11.39 12.19 -33.92
N ARG A 111 -12.18 12.94 -33.16
CA ARG A 111 -12.45 12.65 -31.75
C ARG A 111 -13.53 11.58 -31.56
N ASP A 112 -14.46 11.47 -32.50
CA ASP A 112 -15.64 10.63 -32.32
C ASP A 112 -15.28 9.13 -32.38
N GLU A 113 -14.25 8.77 -33.14
CA GLU A 113 -13.67 7.40 -33.19
C GLU A 113 -13.14 6.92 -31.83
N TYR A 114 -12.59 7.83 -31.02
CA TYR A 114 -12.10 7.50 -29.67
C TYR A 114 -13.26 7.42 -28.66
N ALA A 115 -14.24 8.33 -28.79
CA ALA A 115 -15.43 8.34 -27.95
C ALA A 115 -16.27 7.07 -28.11
N ALA A 116 -16.33 6.49 -29.32
CA ALA A 116 -17.03 5.23 -29.61
C ALA A 116 -16.51 4.05 -28.78
N GLU A 117 -15.21 4.03 -28.46
CA GLU A 117 -14.56 2.97 -27.67
C GLU A 117 -14.29 3.35 -26.20
N ASN A 118 -14.82 4.49 -25.74
CA ASN A 118 -14.57 5.06 -24.41
C ASN A 118 -13.10 5.43 -24.16
N VAL A 119 -12.34 5.69 -25.23
CA VAL A 119 -10.97 6.20 -25.15
C VAL A 119 -11.02 7.73 -25.05
N PHE A 120 -10.28 8.29 -24.10
CA PHE A 120 -10.17 9.74 -23.99
C PHE A 120 -9.33 10.29 -25.14
N TRP A 121 -9.85 11.30 -25.86
CA TRP A 121 -9.06 12.06 -26.83
C TRP A 121 -7.94 12.83 -26.10
N VAL A 122 -6.68 12.54 -26.44
CA VAL A 122 -5.51 13.20 -25.82
C VAL A 122 -4.90 14.20 -26.83
N PRO A 123 -4.98 15.52 -26.56
CA PRO A 123 -4.40 16.53 -27.46
C PRO A 123 -2.86 16.39 -27.53
N PRO A 124 -2.21 16.79 -28.64
CA PRO A 124 -0.77 16.58 -28.85
C PRO A 124 0.15 17.06 -27.72
N LYS A 125 -0.24 18.11 -26.97
CA LYS A 125 0.51 18.63 -25.81
C LYS A 125 0.47 17.72 -24.58
N ALA A 126 -0.61 16.96 -24.41
CA ALA A 126 -0.85 16.08 -23.27
C ALA A 126 -0.36 14.64 -23.52
N ARG A 127 0.02 14.28 -24.75
CA ARG A 127 0.56 12.97 -25.10
C ARG A 127 1.83 12.69 -24.28
N TRP A 128 1.89 11.53 -23.63
CA TRP A 128 2.96 11.16 -22.68
C TRP A 128 4.38 11.34 -23.23
N SER A 129 4.59 11.06 -24.52
CA SER A 129 5.86 11.30 -25.22
C SER A 129 6.37 12.75 -25.10
N GLY A 130 5.50 13.76 -25.22
CA GLY A 130 5.84 15.18 -25.05
C GLY A 130 6.15 15.56 -23.60
N LEU A 131 5.45 14.95 -22.65
CA LEU A 131 5.67 15.14 -21.21
C LEU A 131 7.03 14.56 -20.78
N VAL A 132 7.37 13.35 -21.23
CA VAL A 132 8.67 12.70 -20.95
C VAL A 132 9.82 13.48 -21.58
N ALA A 133 9.68 13.99 -22.80
CA ALA A 133 10.68 14.85 -23.43
C ALA A 133 10.93 16.13 -22.59
N SER A 134 9.87 16.67 -21.99
CA SER A 134 9.92 17.87 -21.14
C SER A 134 10.29 17.60 -19.68
N ALA A 135 10.39 16.34 -19.25
CA ALA A 135 10.49 15.95 -17.83
C ALA A 135 11.75 16.45 -17.10
N LYS A 136 12.80 16.82 -17.83
CA LYS A 136 14.04 17.40 -17.29
C LYS A 136 13.99 18.93 -17.17
N THR A 137 12.93 19.59 -17.64
CA THR A 137 12.80 21.04 -17.58
C THR A 137 12.28 21.49 -16.21
N PRO A 138 12.71 22.65 -15.68
CA PRO A 138 12.18 23.19 -14.42
C PRO A 138 10.70 23.61 -14.52
N THR A 139 10.16 23.69 -15.74
CA THR A 139 8.78 24.04 -16.05
C THR A 139 7.82 22.85 -16.10
N ILE A 140 8.31 21.62 -15.92
CA ILE A 140 7.50 20.38 -16.09
C ILE A 140 6.19 20.38 -15.31
N GLY A 141 6.14 20.96 -14.11
CA GLY A 141 4.90 21.09 -13.33
C GLY A 141 3.79 21.78 -14.12
N LYS A 142 4.09 22.95 -14.72
CA LYS A 142 3.14 23.68 -15.58
C LYS A 142 2.72 22.88 -16.80
N THR A 143 3.64 22.11 -17.40
CA THR A 143 3.33 21.28 -18.56
C THR A 143 2.42 20.10 -18.20
N ILE A 144 2.51 19.58 -16.98
CA ILE A 144 1.58 18.57 -16.45
C ILE A 144 0.22 19.21 -16.14
N ASP A 145 0.20 20.39 -15.51
CA ASP A 145 -1.03 21.14 -15.24
C ASP A 145 -1.78 21.50 -16.54
N GLU A 146 -1.08 22.04 -17.54
CA GLU A 146 -1.59 22.32 -18.90
C GLU A 146 -2.04 21.06 -19.68
N ALA A 147 -1.66 19.86 -19.23
CA ALA A 147 -2.09 18.59 -19.80
C ALA A 147 -3.28 17.96 -19.06
N MET A 148 -3.71 18.55 -17.93
CA MET A 148 -4.85 18.11 -17.13
C MET A 148 -6.07 19.06 -17.18
N GLU A 149 -5.93 20.26 -17.75
CA GLU A 149 -7.06 21.16 -18.11
C GLU A 149 -7.77 20.76 -19.42
#